data_AF-H1VEM5-F1
#
_entry.id   AF-H1VEM5-F1
#
_cell.length_a   1.000
_cell.length_b   1.000
_cell.length_c   1.000
_cell.angle_alpha   90.00
_cell.angle_beta   90.00
_cell.angle_gamma   90.00
#
_symmetry.space_group_name_H-M   'P 1'
#
loop_
_entity.id
_entity.type
_entity.pdbx_description
1 polymer ?
#
loop_
_entity_poly.entity_id
_entity_poly.type
_entity_poly.pdbx_seq_one_letter_code
_entity_poly.pdbx_strand_id
1 'polypeptide(L)'
;RSRRQLAPIIKPLIGFASWLAFSSVSDGAKNQIWASVSPDAETGVFYWPVGVKGRDSKHAKDEELGEKLWEWTEKELEAYA
;
A
#
# COMPACT_ATOMS: atom_id res chain seq x y z
N ARG A 1 -31.32 5.34 26.09
CA ARG A 1 -30.11 5.64 25.26
C ARG A 1 -29.20 4.41 25.30
N SER A 2 -29.58 3.33 24.60
CA SER A 2 -28.92 2.02 24.68
C SER A 2 -27.69 1.99 23.78
N ARG A 3 -26.49 1.93 24.38
CA ARG A 3 -25.26 1.58 23.66
C ARG A 3 -25.38 0.10 23.32
N ARG A 4 -25.59 -0.24 22.05
CA ARG A 4 -25.47 -1.61 21.55
C ARG A 4 -24.03 -2.07 21.76
N GLN A 5 -23.76 -2.70 22.90
CA GLN A 5 -22.49 -3.38 23.15
C GLN A 5 -22.49 -4.63 22.26
N LEU A 6 -21.64 -4.64 21.23
CA LEU A 6 -21.45 -5.82 20.38
C LEU A 6 -21.12 -7.02 21.27
N ALA A 7 -21.83 -8.14 21.07
CA ALA A 7 -21.74 -9.32 21.93
C ALA A 7 -20.28 -9.78 22.10
N PRO A 8 -19.86 -10.21 23.32
CA PRO A 8 -18.46 -10.46 23.68
C PRO A 8 -17.77 -11.57 22.84
N ILE A 9 -18.55 -12.37 22.12
CA ILE A 9 -18.09 -13.47 21.26
C ILE A 9 -17.60 -12.95 19.88
N ILE A 10 -18.05 -11.78 19.44
CA ILE A 10 -17.75 -11.25 18.09
C ILE A 10 -16.32 -10.69 18.01
N LYS A 11 -15.84 -10.05 19.09
CA LYS A 11 -14.50 -9.45 19.15
C LYS A 11 -13.35 -10.44 18.88
N PRO A 12 -13.27 -11.62 19.54
CA PRO A 12 -12.20 -12.57 19.28
C PRO A 12 -12.27 -13.16 17.85
N LEU A 13 -13.48 -13.35 17.29
CA LEU A 13 -13.64 -13.81 15.92
C LEU A 13 -13.12 -12.79 14.90
N ILE A 14 -13.39 -11.50 15.10
CA ILE A 14 -12.84 -10.42 14.26
C ILE A 14 -11.31 -10.37 14.38
N GLY A 15 -10.77 -10.51 15.60
CA GLY A 15 -9.32 -10.51 15.82
C GLY A 15 -8.63 -11.68 15.12
N PHE A 16 -9.19 -12.89 15.22
CA PHE A 16 -8.67 -14.07 14.54
C PHE A 16 -8.78 -13.95 13.01
N ALA A 17 -9.91 -13.48 12.49
CA ALA A 17 -10.09 -13.24 11.06
C ALA A 17 -9.10 -12.17 10.55
N SER A 18 -8.86 -11.13 11.33
CA SER A 18 -7.91 -10.06 10.99
C SER A 18 -6.46 -10.56 10.99
N TRP A 19 -6.07 -11.41 11.95
CA TRP A 19 -4.75 -12.04 11.98
C TRP A 19 -4.50 -12.94 10.75
N LEU A 20 -5.54 -13.63 10.26
CA LEU A 20 -5.44 -14.42 9.03
C LEU A 20 -5.43 -13.56 7.75
N ALA A 21 -6.14 -12.44 7.74
CA ALA A 21 -6.33 -11.64 6.51
C ALA A 21 -5.25 -10.56 6.30
N PHE A 22 -4.64 -10.03 7.36
CA PHE A 22 -3.73 -8.89 7.28
C PHE A 22 -2.30 -9.27 7.61
N SER A 23 -1.35 -8.72 6.86
CA SER A 23 0.08 -8.79 7.20
C SER A 23 0.40 -7.86 8.37
N SER A 24 1.39 -8.24 9.18
CA SER A 24 1.91 -7.34 10.21
C SER A 24 2.63 -6.14 9.59
N VAL A 25 2.75 -5.03 10.33
CA VAL A 25 3.55 -3.87 9.90
C VAL A 25 4.99 -4.27 9.60
N SER A 26 5.57 -5.14 10.43
CA SER A 26 6.93 -5.66 10.22
C SER A 26 7.06 -6.44 8.92
N ASP A 27 6.04 -7.20 8.52
CA ASP A 27 6.06 -7.93 7.25
C ASP A 27 5.91 -6.98 6.06
N GLY A 28 5.05 -5.96 6.17
CA GLY A 28 4.90 -4.93 5.13
C GLY A 28 6.20 -4.14 4.89
N ALA A 29 6.92 -3.79 5.95
CA ALA A 29 8.18 -3.04 5.86
C ALA A 29 9.28 -3.79 5.09
N LYS A 30 9.25 -5.14 5.08
CA LYS A 30 10.23 -5.95 4.36
C LYS A 30 10.25 -5.66 2.86
N ASN A 31 9.12 -5.33 2.24
CA ASN A 31 9.08 -4.99 0.81
C ASN A 31 9.90 -3.73 0.51
N GLN A 32 9.72 -2.68 1.30
CA GLN A 32 10.42 -1.41 1.08
C GLN A 32 11.91 -1.54 1.35
N ILE A 33 12.29 -2.26 2.43
CA ILE A 33 13.70 -2.52 2.75
C ILE A 33 14.36 -3.35 1.65
N TRP A 34 13.69 -4.39 1.15
CA TRP A 34 14.22 -5.18 0.04
C TRP A 34 14.39 -4.32 -1.22
N ALA A 35 13.39 -3.53 -1.59
CA ALA A 35 13.43 -2.69 -2.78
C ALA A 35 14.49 -1.58 -2.72
N SER A 36 14.90 -1.14 -1.52
CA SER A 36 15.89 -0.06 -1.36
C SER A 36 17.34 -0.52 -1.41
N VAL A 37 17.62 -1.82 -1.18
CA VAL A 37 19.01 -2.32 -1.08
C VAL A 37 19.31 -3.53 -1.97
N SER A 38 18.29 -4.24 -2.46
CA SER A 38 18.49 -5.45 -3.25
C SER A 38 19.09 -5.11 -4.62
N PRO A 39 20.16 -5.80 -5.07
CA PRO A 39 20.67 -5.66 -6.42
C PRO A 39 19.68 -6.16 -7.49
N ASP A 40 18.69 -6.96 -7.09
CA ASP A 40 17.65 -7.50 -7.97
C ASP A 40 16.44 -6.56 -8.11
N ALA A 41 16.44 -5.41 -7.45
CA ALA A 41 15.36 -4.45 -7.54
C ALA A 41 15.45 -3.63 -8.85
N GLU A 42 14.37 -3.66 -9.63
CA GLU A 42 14.25 -2.90 -10.88
C GLU A 42 13.53 -1.55 -10.63
N THR A 43 14.04 -0.49 -11.24
CA THR A 43 13.46 0.86 -11.14
C THR A 43 12.08 0.89 -11.79
N GLY A 44 11.11 1.53 -11.12
CA GLY A 44 9.74 1.70 -11.63
C GLY A 44 8.83 0.48 -11.46
N VAL A 45 9.30 -0.60 -10.82
CA VAL A 45 8.51 -1.82 -10.63
C VAL A 45 7.85 -1.86 -9.25
N PHE A 46 6.56 -2.22 -9.21
CA PHE A 46 5.85 -2.51 -7.98
C PHE A 46 6.11 -3.96 -7.52
N TYR A 47 6.45 -4.17 -6.24
CA TYR A 47 6.76 -5.49 -5.68
C TYR A 47 5.83 -5.85 -4.50
N TRP A 48 5.19 -7.03 -4.58
CA TRP A 48 4.42 -7.62 -3.48
C TRP A 48 4.08 -9.12 -3.69
N PRO A 49 4.37 -10.02 -2.72
CA PRO A 49 5.21 -9.83 -1.53
C PRO A 49 6.72 -10.00 -1.85
N VAL A 50 7.57 -9.20 -1.21
CA VAL A 50 9.05 -9.17 -1.20
C VAL A 50 9.73 -9.75 -2.44
N GLY A 51 10.20 -8.88 -3.34
CA GLY A 51 10.92 -9.29 -4.54
C GLY A 51 10.10 -9.97 -5.63
N VAL A 52 8.82 -10.27 -5.36
CA VAL A 52 7.87 -10.71 -6.38
C VAL A 52 7.25 -9.49 -7.06
N LYS A 53 7.41 -9.38 -8.39
CA LYS A 53 6.76 -8.32 -9.17
C LYS A 53 5.24 -8.42 -9.01
N GLY A 54 4.65 -7.35 -8.52
CA GLY A 54 3.21 -7.24 -8.33
C GLY A 54 2.48 -7.00 -9.66
N ARG A 55 1.16 -6.83 -9.56
CA ARG A 55 0.33 -6.47 -10.71
C ARG A 55 0.03 -4.98 -10.65
N ASP A 56 0.55 -4.23 -11.60
CA ASP A 56 0.16 -2.83 -11.74
C ASP A 56 -1.27 -2.75 -12.26
N SER A 57 -2.00 -1.75 -11.77
CA SER A 57 -3.32 -1.43 -12.29
C SER A 57 -3.23 -0.85 -13.71
N LYS A 58 -4.35 -0.80 -14.43
CA LYS A 58 -4.38 -0.15 -15.75
C LYS A 58 -3.94 1.31 -15.67
N HIS A 59 -4.36 2.03 -14.63
CA HIS A 59 -3.99 3.43 -14.42
C HIS A 59 -2.51 3.61 -14.08
N ALA A 60 -1.89 2.65 -13.37
CA ALA A 60 -0.47 2.71 -13.06
C ALA A 60 0.43 2.53 -14.30
N LYS A 61 -0.13 2.05 -15.42
CA LYS A 61 0.57 1.89 -16.71
C LYS A 61 0.20 2.97 -17.74
N ASP A 62 -0.60 3.95 -17.34
CA ASP A 62 -1.07 5.02 -18.22
C ASP A 62 -0.08 6.19 -18.13
N GLU A 63 0.83 6.27 -19.09
CA GLU A 63 1.87 7.31 -19.15
C GLU A 63 1.28 8.71 -19.29
N GLU A 64 0.22 8.88 -20.09
CA GLU A 64 -0.43 10.19 -20.27
C GLU A 64 -1.08 10.67 -18.96
N LEU A 65 -1.72 9.76 -18.22
CA LEU A 65 -2.26 10.07 -16.91
C LEU A 65 -1.15 10.39 -15.89
N GLY A 66 -0.01 9.69 -15.97
CA GLY A 66 1.16 9.96 -15.17
C GLY A 66 1.70 11.39 -15.34
N GLU A 67 1.88 11.82 -16.60
CA GLU A 67 2.34 13.17 -16.93
C GLU A 67 1.35 14.24 -16.45
N LYS A 68 0.04 14.04 -16.69
CA LYS A 68 -0.99 14.96 -16.19
C LYS A 68 -0.97 15.09 -14.66
N LEU A 69 -0.76 13.98 -13.96
CA LEU A 69 -0.66 13.98 -12.50
C LEU A 69 0.59 14.71 -12.03
N TRP A 70 1.70 14.55 -12.73
CA TRP A 70 2.96 15.25 -12.43
C TRP A 70 2.81 16.76 -12.60
N GLU A 71 2.35 17.24 -13.76
CA GLU A 71 2.13 18.66 -14.05
C GLU A 71 1.18 19.31 -13.03
N TRP A 72 0.10 18.61 -12.68
CA TRP A 72 -0.83 19.09 -11.66
C TRP A 72 -0.16 19.20 -10.30
N THR A 73 0.63 18.19 -9.89
CA THR A 73 1.31 18.18 -8.59
C THR A 73 2.33 19.30 -8.47
N GLU A 74 3.16 19.53 -9.49
CA GLU A 74 4.10 20.65 -9.52
C GLU A 74 3.39 21.99 -9.32
N LYS A 75 2.26 22.20 -10.01
CA LYS A 75 1.44 23.42 -9.88
C LYS A 75 0.87 23.61 -8.48
N GLU A 76 0.39 22.56 -7.82
CA GLU A 76 -0.10 22.67 -6.42
C GLU A 76 1.03 22.99 -5.43
N LEU A 77 2.25 22.52 -5.72
CA LEU A 77 3.42 22.74 -4.89
C LEU A 77 4.07 24.13 -5.08
N GLU A 78 3.79 24.83 -6.18
CA GLU A 78 4.29 26.21 -6.43
C GLU A 78 3.98 27.17 -5.27
N ALA A 79 2.86 26.98 -4.56
CA ALA A 79 2.48 27.83 -3.43
C ALA A 79 3.37 27.64 -2.18
N TYR A 80 4.19 26.59 -2.15
CA TYR A 80 5.02 26.19 -1.00
C TYR A 80 6.53 26.15 -1.33
N ALA A 81 6.91 26.53 -2.55
CA ALA A 81 8.29 26.57 -3.02
C ALA A 81 9.03 27.85 -2.61
#